data_AF-A0A3B8WAY8-F1
#
_entry.id   AF-A0A3B8WAY8-F1
#
_cell.length_a   1.000
_cell.length_b   1.000
_cell.length_c   1.000
_cell.angle_alpha   90.00
_cell.angle_beta   90.00
_cell.angle_gamma   90.00
#
_symmetry.space_group_name_H-M   'P 1'
#
loop_
_entity.id
_entity.type
_entity.pdbx_description
1 polymer ?
#
loop_
_entity_poly.entity_id
_entity_poly.type
_entity_poly.pdbx_seq_one_letter_code
_entity_poly.pdbx_strand_id
1 'polypeptide(L)'
;EPRSKNFQDVINFPNKLNAEFLQLRSVADTHDPRLTKGVQDRGRDVQADWTRYKQQMSQLIQNDIGNYNKLFREKNMPALVAEPKEQEINN
;
A
#
# COMPACT_ATOMS: atom_id res chain seq x y z
N GLU A 1 5.78 9.44 -17.75
CA GLU A 1 6.18 10.82 -17.38
C GLU A 1 7.62 10.85 -16.90
N PRO A 2 8.40 11.89 -17.23
CA PRO A 2 9.76 12.03 -16.71
C PRO A 2 9.69 12.52 -15.26
N ARG A 3 10.19 11.72 -14.32
CA ARG A 3 10.23 12.08 -12.89
C ARG A 3 11.15 13.29 -12.68
N SER A 4 10.57 14.44 -12.37
CA SER A 4 11.31 15.61 -11.90
C SER A 4 11.97 15.30 -10.55
N LYS A 5 13.31 15.33 -10.49
CA LYS A 5 14.08 15.21 -9.25
C LYS A 5 14.26 16.61 -8.65
N ASN A 6 13.23 17.17 -8.02
CA ASN A 6 13.44 18.28 -7.10
C ASN A 6 13.30 17.80 -5.65
N PHE A 7 14.05 18.42 -4.74
CA PHE A 7 14.15 18.10 -3.31
C PHE A 7 12.87 18.48 -2.51
N GLN A 8 11.71 18.47 -3.17
CA GLN A 8 10.41 18.62 -2.55
C GLN A 8 9.74 17.25 -2.58
N ASP A 9 10.21 16.39 -1.66
CA ASP A 9 9.85 14.98 -1.56
C ASP A 9 8.33 14.71 -1.48
N VAL A 10 7.53 15.73 -1.16
CA VAL A 10 6.06 15.69 -1.09
C VAL A 10 5.42 15.37 -2.46
N ILE A 11 6.05 15.74 -3.58
CA ILE A 11 5.50 15.52 -4.93
C ILE A 11 5.86 14.11 -5.48
N ASN A 12 6.83 13.41 -4.88
CA ASN A 12 7.34 12.15 -5.39
C ASN A 12 6.65 10.89 -4.83
N PHE A 13 5.69 11.04 -3.91
CA PHE A 13 4.89 9.91 -3.46
C PHE A 13 3.73 9.66 -4.42
N PRO A 14 3.68 8.52 -5.13
CA PRO A 14 2.52 8.22 -5.95
C PRO A 14 1.28 8.13 -5.06
N ASN A 15 0.19 8.72 -5.54
CA ASN A 15 -1.12 8.58 -4.91
C ASN A 15 -1.43 7.10 -4.72
N LYS A 16 -1.80 6.73 -3.49
CA LYS A 16 -2.20 5.37 -3.14
C LYS A 16 -3.71 5.23 -3.29
N LEU A 17 -4.20 3.99 -3.21
CA LEU A 17 -5.61 3.64 -3.40
C LEU A 17 -6.60 4.50 -2.57
N ASN A 18 -6.21 4.92 -1.36
CA ASN A 18 -7.04 5.79 -0.53
C ASN A 18 -7.26 7.18 -1.14
N ALA A 19 -6.27 7.74 -1.84
CA ALA A 19 -6.41 9.03 -2.51
C ALA A 19 -7.46 8.96 -3.64
N GLU A 20 -7.50 7.84 -4.36
CA GLU A 20 -8.48 7.60 -5.43
C GLU A 20 -9.92 7.54 -4.90
N PHE A 21 -10.13 6.87 -3.75
CA PHE A 21 -11.44 6.87 -3.09
C PHE A 21 -11.83 8.25 -2.56
N LEU A 22 -10.88 9.02 -2.02
CA LEU A 22 -11.14 10.38 -1.54
C LEU A 22 -11.54 11.31 -2.68
N GLN A 23 -10.90 11.18 -3.84
CA GLN A 23 -11.25 11.93 -5.05
C GLN A 23 -12.66 11.55 -5.57
N LEU A 24 -12.98 10.25 -5.61
CA LEU A 24 -14.32 9.80 -5.98
C LEU A 24 -15.39 10.36 -5.04
N ARG A 25 -15.12 10.34 -3.73
CA ARG A 25 -16.01 10.93 -2.73
C ARG A 25 -16.19 12.43 -2.96
N SER A 26 -15.12 13.19 -3.20
CA SER A 26 -15.25 14.65 -3.39
C SER A 26 -16.11 15.03 -4.58
N VAL A 27 -16.20 14.18 -5.61
CA VAL A 27 -17.05 14.42 -6.78
C VAL A 27 -18.49 13.95 -6.53
N ALA A 28 -18.67 12.88 -5.75
CA ALA A 28 -19.98 12.31 -5.45
C ALA A 28 -20.70 12.96 -4.26
N ASP A 29 -19.97 13.63 -3.38
CA ASP A 29 -20.48 14.24 -2.14
C ASP A 29 -20.60 15.76 -2.30
N THR A 30 -21.52 16.17 -3.17
CA THR A 30 -21.83 17.59 -3.46
C THR A 30 -23.33 17.84 -3.29
N HIS A 31 -23.77 19.10 -3.26
CA HIS A 31 -25.18 19.45 -2.99
C HIS A 31 -26.17 18.85 -4.02
N ASP A 32 -25.79 18.80 -5.30
CA ASP A 32 -26.53 18.14 -6.38
C ASP A 32 -25.58 17.21 -7.16
N PRO A 33 -25.32 15.99 -6.64
CA PRO A 33 -24.27 15.15 -7.18
C PRO A 33 -24.75 14.46 -8.46
N ARG A 34 -24.16 14.85 -9.59
CA ARG A 34 -24.37 14.17 -10.87
C ARG A 34 -23.33 13.08 -11.03
N LEU A 35 -23.71 11.84 -10.72
CA LEU A 35 -22.87 10.66 -10.92
C LEU A 35 -22.71 10.35 -12.41
N THR A 36 -21.77 11.04 -13.05
CA THR A 36 -21.44 10.82 -14.46
C THR A 36 -20.98 9.39 -14.69
N LYS A 37 -21.10 8.91 -15.94
CA LYS A 37 -20.59 7.59 -16.32
C LYS A 37 -19.10 7.42 -15.96
N GLY A 38 -18.29 8.48 -16.13
CA GLY A 38 -16.87 8.44 -15.78
C GLY A 38 -16.62 8.23 -14.28
N VAL A 39 -17.42 8.86 -13.41
CA VAL A 39 -17.34 8.63 -11.95
C VAL A 39 -17.69 7.18 -11.61
N GLN A 40 -18.73 6.64 -12.25
CA GLN A 40 -19.14 5.25 -12.03
C GLN A 40 -18.08 4.26 -12.52
N ASP A 41 -17.53 4.46 -13.71
CA ASP A 41 -16.49 3.62 -14.29
C ASP A 41 -15.23 3.66 -13.41
N ARG A 42 -14.78 4.86 -13.01
CA ARG A 42 -13.64 5.00 -12.10
C ARG A 42 -13.89 4.34 -10.75
N GLY A 43 -15.12 4.42 -10.24
CA GLY A 43 -15.53 3.70 -9.03
C GLY A 43 -15.36 2.19 -9.15
N ARG A 44 -15.75 1.60 -10.29
CA ARG A 44 -15.55 0.16 -10.54
C ARG A 44 -14.07 -0.20 -10.61
N ASP A 45 -13.24 0.61 -11.24
CA ASP A 45 -11.80 0.37 -11.34
C ASP A 45 -11.13 0.37 -9.95
N VAL A 46 -11.38 1.42 -9.16
CA VAL A 46 -10.80 1.56 -7.81
C VAL A 46 -11.29 0.44 -6.87
N GLN A 47 -12.56 0.01 -7.02
CA GLN A 47 -13.10 -1.13 -6.27
C GLN A 47 -12.48 -2.48 -6.70
N ALA A 48 -12.20 -2.67 -7.98
CA ALA A 48 -11.51 -3.86 -8.47
C ALA A 48 -10.08 -3.94 -7.93
N ASP A 49 -9.36 -2.81 -7.93
CA ASP A 49 -8.03 -2.71 -7.33
C ASP A 49 -8.05 -3.06 -5.84
N TRP A 50 -8.99 -2.49 -5.08
CA TRP A 50 -9.17 -2.82 -3.67
C TRP A 50 -9.40 -4.33 -3.45
N THR A 51 -10.29 -4.92 -4.24
CA THR A 51 -10.63 -6.34 -4.13
C THR A 51 -9.41 -7.21 -4.35
N ARG A 52 -8.59 -6.90 -5.36
CA ARG A 52 -7.32 -7.58 -5.63
C ARG A 52 -6.35 -7.46 -4.46
N TYR A 53 -6.12 -6.27 -3.94
CA TYR A 53 -5.20 -6.08 -2.81
C TYR A 53 -5.68 -6.78 -1.54
N LYS A 54 -6.99 -6.78 -1.29
CA LYS A 54 -7.59 -7.50 -0.16
C LYS A 54 -7.38 -9.00 -0.28
N GLN A 55 -7.52 -9.57 -1.48
CA GLN A 55 -7.24 -10.98 -1.73
C GLN A 55 -5.77 -11.32 -1.50
N GLN A 56 -4.85 -10.50 -2.01
CA GLN A 56 -3.40 -10.68 -1.78
C GLN A 56 -3.04 -10.61 -0.30
N MET A 57 -3.57 -9.63 0.42
CA MET A 57 -3.38 -9.51 1.87
C MET A 57 -3.94 -10.72 2.61
N SER A 58 -5.13 -11.21 2.22
CA SER A 58 -5.75 -12.39 2.82
C SER A 58 -4.88 -13.62 2.62
N GLN A 59 -4.37 -13.84 1.40
CA GLN A 59 -3.46 -14.93 1.08
C GLN A 59 -2.18 -14.86 1.93
N LEU A 60 -1.57 -13.67 1.99
CA LEU A 60 -0.35 -13.44 2.76
C LEU A 60 -0.54 -13.78 4.25
N ILE A 61 -1.59 -13.24 4.87
CA ILE A 61 -1.84 -13.38 6.30
C ILE A 61 -2.26 -14.80 6.66
N GLN A 62 -3.19 -15.38 5.90
CA GLN A 62 -3.80 -16.67 6.26
C GLN A 62 -2.91 -17.86 5.90
N ASN A 63 -2.13 -17.74 4.82
CA ASN A 63 -1.38 -18.86 4.27
C ASN A 63 0.13 -18.61 4.34
N ASP A 64 0.61 -17.55 3.70
CA ASP A 64 2.05 -17.43 3.40
C ASP A 64 2.89 -17.23 4.67
N ILE A 65 2.42 -16.41 5.62
CA ILE A 65 3.09 -16.21 6.92
C ILE A 65 3.10 -17.51 7.73
N GLY A 66 1.99 -18.25 7.75
CA GLY A 66 1.89 -19.53 8.44
C GLY A 66 2.88 -20.57 7.89
N ASN A 67 2.92 -20.69 6.56
CA ASN A 67 3.84 -21.58 5.84
C ASN A 67 5.30 -21.20 6.07
N TYR A 68 5.63 -19.91 6.00
CA TYR A 68 6.96 -19.40 6.30
C TYR A 68 7.38 -19.76 7.73
N ASN A 69 6.54 -19.48 8.73
CA ASN A 69 6.83 -19.76 10.13
C ASN A 69 7.01 -21.26 10.40
N LYS A 70 6.23 -22.12 9.72
CA LYS A 70 6.39 -23.58 9.81
C LYS A 70 7.75 -24.00 9.24
N LEU A 71 8.08 -23.56 8.03
CA LEU A 71 9.34 -23.91 7.35
C LEU A 71 10.55 -23.42 8.15
N PHE A 72 10.49 -22.20 8.69
CA PHE A 72 11.54 -21.63 9.52
C PHE A 72 11.85 -22.50 10.75
N ARG A 73 10.80 -22.98 11.44
CA ARG A 73 10.95 -23.87 12.60
C ARG A 73 11.48 -25.25 12.20
N GLU A 74 10.96 -25.83 11.12
CA GLU A 74 11.40 -27.15 10.62
C GLU A 74 12.89 -27.15 10.22
N LYS A 75 13.37 -26.03 9.66
CA LYS A 75 14.78 -25.88 9.28
C LYS A 75 15.70 -25.58 10.46
N ASN A 76 15.16 -25.38 11.65
CA ASN A 76 15.90 -25.01 12.87
C ASN A 76 16.93 -23.89 12.60
N MET A 77 16.53 -22.89 11.80
CA MET A 77 17.46 -21.87 11.35
C MET A 77 17.89 -20.99 12.53
N PRO A 78 19.20 -20.78 12.73
CA PRO A 78 19.68 -19.88 13.77
C PRO A 78 19.23 -18.45 13.48
N ALA A 79 18.91 -17.70 14.55
CA ALA A 79 18.64 -16.28 14.42
C ALA A 79 19.90 -15.55 13.93
N LEU A 80 19.75 -14.69 12.92
CA LEU A 80 20.81 -13.78 12.52
C LEU A 80 20.82 -12.61 13.50
N VAL A 81 21.70 -12.68 14.50
CA VAL A 81 21.98 -11.56 15.40
C VAL A 81 22.96 -10.65 14.67
N ALA A 82 22.48 -9.54 14.14
CA ALA A 82 23.35 -8.49 13.65
C ALA A 82 23.99 -7.78 14.84
N GLU A 83 25.29 -7.49 14.75
CA GLU A 83 25.98 -6.63 15.71
C GLU A 83 25.18 -5.32 15.89
N PRO A 84 24.91 -4.88 17.13
CA PRO A 84 24.31 -3.58 17.35
C PRO A 84 25.19 -2.52 16.68
N LYS A 85 24.60 -1.68 15.83
CA LYS A 85 25.34 -0.52 15.32
C LYS A 85 25.64 0.40 16.49
N GLU A 86 26.91 0.54 16.85
CA GLU A 86 27.37 1.63 17.71
C GLU A 86 26.96 2.94 17.04
N GLN A 87 26.04 3.67 17.67
CA GLN A 87 25.75 5.04 17.27
C GLN A 87 26.87 5.90 17.85
N GLU A 88 27.80 6.36 17.01
CA GLU A 88 28.71 7.43 17.38
C GLU A 88 27.89 8.69 17.68
N ILE A 89 27.67 8.95 18.97
CA ILE A 89 27.06 10.19 19.44
C ILE A 89 28.17 11.24 19.44
N ASN A 90 28.28 12.00 18.35
CA ASN A 90 29.18 13.15 18.30
C ASN A 90 28.54 14.32 19.05
N ASN A 91 29.17 14.73 20.17
CA ASN A 91 28.83 15.92 20.96
C ASN A 91 29.30 17.21 20.28
#